data_AF-A0A3A4R566-F1
#
_entry.id   AF-A0A3A4R566-F1
#
_cell.length_a   1.000
_cell.length_b   1.000
_cell.length_c   1.000
_cell.angle_alpha   90.00
_cell.angle_beta   90.00
_cell.angle_gamma   90.00
#
_symmetry.space_group_name_H-M   'P 1'
#
loop_
_entity.id
_entity.type
_entity.pdbx_description
1 polymer ?
#
loop_
_entity_poly.entity_id
_entity_poly.type
_entity_poly.pdbx_seq_one_letter_code
_entity_poly.pdbx_strand_id
1 'polypeptide(L)'
;MSKYTDIMTHLNPKVIIEKTELPNDTARGKYSLKSSIARSYQEYEKTIIDYMDFHFKEVYKGNSFPPEMLRDRADKYLKKTGGLTETSAYIALSGANGGIPYLLNLIAEAIKEEMKRAYFDYVITTFINPLSFQEVVELMREFKSSLVNYSPKSFAYIEPEAMAADYKEVIWNYIEQLTQYKNLWKY
;
A
#
# COMPACT_ATOMS: atom_id res chain seq x y z
N MET A 1 -1.14 14.08 25.39
CA MET A 1 -1.83 13.64 24.17
C MET A 1 -2.12 12.15 24.34
N SER A 2 -3.29 11.66 23.91
CA SER A 2 -3.59 10.22 24.03
C SER A 2 -2.87 9.43 22.93
N LYS A 3 -2.56 8.15 23.17
CA LYS A 3 -1.93 7.26 22.18
C LYS A 3 -2.72 7.22 20.86
N TYR A 4 -4.05 7.26 20.96
CA TYR A 4 -4.93 7.35 19.79
C TYR A 4 -4.65 8.60 18.95
N THR A 5 -4.53 9.77 19.59
CA THR A 5 -4.29 11.04 18.87
C THR A 5 -2.97 11.01 18.12
N ASP A 6 -1.94 10.42 18.71
CA ASP A 6 -0.62 10.27 18.09
C ASP A 6 -0.69 9.31 16.89
N ILE A 7 -1.34 8.15 17.07
CA ILE A 7 -1.57 7.17 15.98
C ILE A 7 -2.33 7.83 14.82
N MET A 8 -3.41 8.56 15.10
CA MET A 8 -4.22 9.21 14.06
C MET A 8 -3.50 10.36 13.37
N THR A 9 -2.55 11.00 14.03
CA THR A 9 -1.67 11.99 13.39
C THR A 9 -0.79 11.33 12.33
N HIS A 10 -0.23 10.15 12.64
CA HIS A 10 0.58 9.38 11.69
C HIS A 10 -0.23 8.68 10.59
N LEU A 11 -1.46 8.28 10.90
CA LEU A 11 -2.39 7.64 9.96
C LEU A 11 -3.30 8.64 9.23
N ASN A 12 -3.06 9.94 9.38
CA ASN A 12 -3.70 10.95 8.57
C ASN A 12 -3.48 10.66 7.08
N PRO A 13 -4.54 10.67 6.23
CA PRO A 13 -4.40 10.40 4.80
C PRO A 13 -3.31 11.21 4.11
N LYS A 14 -3.10 12.48 4.48
CA LYS A 14 -2.03 13.30 3.91
C LYS A 14 -0.65 12.73 4.24
N VAL A 15 -0.43 12.35 5.49
CA VAL A 15 0.83 11.78 5.96
C VAL A 15 1.07 10.43 5.30
N ILE A 16 0.05 9.59 5.19
CA ILE A 16 0.16 8.30 4.48
C ILE A 16 0.58 8.54 3.03
N ILE A 17 -0.13 9.42 2.29
CA ILE A 17 0.20 9.74 0.89
C ILE A 17 1.64 10.25 0.76
N GLU A 18 2.06 11.16 1.62
CA GLU A 18 3.42 11.71 1.61
C GLU A 18 4.49 10.66 1.90
N LYS A 19 4.20 9.73 2.82
CA LYS A 19 5.16 8.70 3.24
C LYS A 19 5.18 7.49 2.31
N THR A 20 4.09 7.17 1.62
CA THR A 20 3.96 5.94 0.85
C THR A 20 3.65 6.20 -0.62
N GLU A 21 2.55 6.87 -0.97
CA GLU A 21 2.13 6.99 -2.37
C GLU A 21 3.04 7.88 -3.22
N LEU A 22 3.36 9.07 -2.72
CA LEU A 22 4.13 10.08 -3.47
C LEU A 22 5.54 9.61 -3.88
N PRO A 23 6.32 8.92 -3.02
CA PRO A 23 7.59 8.33 -3.44
C PRO A 23 7.45 7.32 -4.58
N ASN A 24 6.44 6.45 -4.52
CA ASN A 24 6.20 5.42 -5.55
C ASN A 24 5.75 6.05 -6.88
N ASP A 25 4.86 7.04 -6.84
CA ASP A 25 4.42 7.78 -8.03
C ASP A 25 5.57 8.55 -8.68
N THR A 26 6.41 9.17 -7.84
CA THR A 26 7.61 9.87 -8.30
C THR A 26 8.60 8.90 -8.95
N ALA A 27 8.86 7.75 -8.34
CA ALA A 27 9.71 6.72 -8.93
C ALA A 27 9.15 6.24 -10.27
N ARG A 28 7.86 5.90 -10.33
CA ARG A 28 7.22 5.49 -11.57
C ARG A 28 7.32 6.54 -12.68
N GLY A 29 7.12 7.82 -12.34
CA GLY A 29 7.20 8.94 -13.30
C GLY A 29 8.61 9.24 -13.80
N LYS A 30 9.65 8.95 -13.01
CA LYS A 30 11.06 9.14 -13.41
C LYS A 30 11.60 8.04 -14.31
N TYR A 31 11.04 6.82 -14.23
CA TYR A 31 11.53 5.72 -15.03
C TYR A 31 11.19 5.91 -16.52
N SER A 32 12.23 5.98 -17.35
CA SER A 32 12.09 6.19 -18.79
C SER A 32 12.15 4.86 -19.55
N LEU A 33 11.15 4.63 -20.41
CA LEU A 33 11.11 3.48 -21.30
C LEU A 33 11.60 3.86 -22.70
N LYS A 34 12.47 3.03 -23.28
CA LYS A 34 12.93 3.18 -24.67
C LYS A 34 11.87 2.73 -25.69
N SER A 35 11.03 1.77 -25.29
CA SER A 35 9.97 1.19 -26.11
C SER A 35 8.80 0.78 -25.22
N SER A 36 7.58 0.88 -25.74
CA SER A 36 6.38 0.33 -25.10
C SER A 36 6.22 -1.18 -25.34
N ILE A 37 6.98 -1.74 -26.29
CA ILE A 37 6.89 -3.14 -26.74
C ILE A 37 8.27 -3.79 -26.64
N ALA A 38 8.33 -4.99 -26.05
CA ALA A 38 9.53 -5.82 -26.03
C ALA A 38 9.66 -6.58 -27.36
N ARG A 39 10.88 -6.71 -27.89
CA ARG A 39 11.16 -7.46 -29.13
C ARG A 39 11.41 -8.93 -28.87
N SER A 40 11.63 -9.31 -27.62
CA SER A 40 11.90 -10.68 -27.19
C SER A 40 11.49 -10.87 -25.73
N TYR A 41 11.33 -12.13 -25.32
CA TYR A 41 11.06 -12.46 -23.93
C TYR A 41 12.18 -11.97 -22.99
N GLN A 42 13.44 -12.10 -23.43
CA GLN A 42 14.61 -11.65 -22.68
C GLN A 42 14.61 -10.13 -22.48
N GLU A 43 14.19 -9.36 -23.49
CA GLU A 43 14.04 -7.90 -23.35
C GLU A 43 12.93 -7.53 -22.37
N TYR A 44 11.80 -8.26 -22.41
CA TYR A 44 10.72 -8.10 -21.45
C TYR A 44 11.23 -8.34 -20.02
N GLU A 45 11.86 -9.49 -19.75
CA GLU A 45 12.35 -9.84 -18.41
C GLU A 45 13.36 -8.82 -17.91
N LYS A 46 14.33 -8.45 -18.76
CA LYS A 46 15.32 -7.45 -18.42
C LYS A 46 14.66 -6.11 -18.07
N THR A 47 13.66 -5.68 -18.84
CA THR A 47 12.97 -4.40 -18.59
C THR A 47 12.22 -4.39 -17.26
N ILE A 48 11.59 -5.52 -16.90
CA ILE A 48 10.91 -5.67 -15.60
C ILE A 48 11.91 -5.64 -14.45
N ILE A 49 13.03 -6.37 -14.58
CA ILE A 49 14.09 -6.40 -13.57
C ILE A 49 14.72 -5.01 -13.40
N ASP A 50 15.10 -4.36 -14.50
CA ASP A 50 15.69 -3.01 -14.49
C ASP A 50 14.74 -2.01 -13.84
N TYR A 51 13.44 -2.08 -14.15
CA TYR A 51 12.44 -1.22 -13.53
C TYR A 51 12.32 -1.46 -12.04
N MET A 52 12.23 -2.72 -11.61
CA MET A 52 12.11 -3.08 -10.21
C MET A 52 13.33 -2.58 -9.42
N ASP A 53 14.54 -2.85 -9.91
CA ASP A 53 15.78 -2.37 -9.30
C ASP A 53 15.78 -0.85 -9.16
N PHE A 54 15.48 -0.13 -10.24
CA PHE A 54 15.37 1.33 -10.22
C PHE A 54 14.34 1.82 -9.20
N HIS A 55 13.15 1.21 -9.19
CA HIS A 55 12.06 1.61 -8.31
C HIS A 55 12.44 1.42 -6.83
N PHE A 56 13.04 0.27 -6.49
CA PHE A 56 13.50 0.01 -5.12
C PHE A 56 14.61 0.98 -4.70
N LYS A 57 15.57 1.26 -5.57
CA LYS A 57 16.63 2.25 -5.31
C LYS A 57 16.06 3.64 -5.09
N GLU A 58 15.06 4.05 -5.86
CA GLU A 58 14.49 5.37 -5.71
C GLU A 58 13.62 5.54 -4.48
N VAL A 59 12.80 4.54 -4.13
CA VAL A 59 11.89 4.61 -2.98
C VAL A 59 12.62 4.36 -1.66
N TYR A 60 13.48 3.33 -1.60
CA TYR A 60 14.10 2.88 -0.35
C TYR A 60 15.54 3.35 -0.15
N LYS A 61 16.13 4.04 -1.15
CA LYS A 61 17.53 4.52 -1.12
C LYS A 61 18.55 3.43 -0.78
N GLY A 62 18.25 2.18 -1.15
CA GLY A 62 19.03 1.00 -0.82
C GLY A 62 19.84 0.44 -1.98
N ASN A 63 20.50 -0.69 -1.70
CA ASN A 63 21.26 -1.45 -2.70
C ASN A 63 20.34 -2.27 -3.63
N SER A 64 20.90 -2.69 -4.76
CA SER A 64 20.25 -3.62 -5.70
C SER A 64 19.99 -4.97 -5.05
N PHE A 65 18.87 -5.59 -5.40
CA PHE A 65 18.61 -6.99 -5.13
C PHE A 65 19.11 -7.88 -6.29
N PRO A 66 19.29 -9.19 -6.08
CA PRO A 66 19.54 -10.14 -7.17
C PRO A 66 18.43 -10.09 -8.23
N PRO A 67 18.76 -10.16 -9.54
CA PRO A 67 17.80 -10.13 -10.64
C PRO A 67 16.64 -11.12 -10.50
N GLU A 68 16.93 -12.34 -10.03
CA GLU A 68 15.95 -13.41 -9.85
C GLU A 68 14.90 -13.03 -8.79
N MET A 69 15.33 -12.36 -7.72
CA MET A 69 14.45 -11.89 -6.66
C MET A 69 13.55 -10.74 -7.14
N LEU A 70 14.11 -9.83 -7.94
CA LEU A 70 13.35 -8.73 -8.54
C LEU A 70 12.29 -9.27 -9.52
N ARG A 71 12.66 -10.28 -10.31
CA ARG A 71 11.76 -10.96 -11.25
C ARG A 71 10.61 -11.66 -10.53
N ASP A 72 10.91 -12.48 -9.51
CA ASP A 72 9.92 -13.21 -8.72
C ASP A 72 8.94 -12.25 -8.02
N ARG A 73 9.47 -11.15 -7.47
CA ARG A 73 8.64 -10.13 -6.82
C ARG A 73 7.73 -9.42 -7.83
N ALA A 74 8.21 -9.13 -9.03
CA ALA A 74 7.39 -8.53 -10.08
C ALA A 74 6.25 -9.45 -10.52
N ASP A 75 6.50 -10.75 -10.65
CA ASP A 75 5.46 -11.74 -10.96
C ASP A 75 4.39 -11.79 -9.88
N LYS A 76 4.78 -11.75 -8.61
CA LYS A 76 3.82 -11.68 -7.49
C LYS A 76 2.93 -10.45 -7.59
N TYR A 77 3.49 -9.29 -7.93
CA TYR A 77 2.71 -8.07 -8.11
C TYR A 77 1.76 -8.13 -9.31
N LEU A 78 2.25 -8.60 -10.45
CA LEU A 78 1.42 -8.77 -11.65
C LEU A 78 0.29 -9.79 -11.41
N LYS A 79 0.54 -10.84 -10.64
CA LYS A 79 -0.47 -11.80 -10.19
C LYS A 79 -1.52 -11.13 -9.31
N LYS A 80 -1.09 -10.35 -8.32
CA LYS A 80 -1.97 -9.74 -7.31
C LYS A 80 -2.90 -8.68 -7.92
N THR A 81 -2.36 -7.79 -8.74
CA THR A 81 -3.09 -6.60 -9.21
C THR A 81 -3.84 -6.83 -10.52
N GLY A 82 -3.36 -7.74 -11.38
CA GLY A 82 -3.98 -8.00 -12.69
C GLY A 82 -4.40 -9.44 -12.92
N GLY A 83 -3.99 -10.40 -12.09
CA GLY A 83 -4.10 -11.83 -12.42
C GLY A 83 -3.19 -12.26 -13.59
N LEU A 84 -2.19 -11.45 -13.95
CA LEU A 84 -1.46 -11.56 -15.22
C LEU A 84 -0.07 -12.22 -15.04
N THR A 85 -0.02 -13.48 -14.64
CA THR A 85 1.27 -14.20 -14.59
C THR A 85 1.66 -14.77 -15.94
N GLU A 86 0.74 -15.43 -16.63
CA GLU A 86 1.03 -16.12 -17.89
C GLU A 86 0.91 -15.20 -19.12
N THR A 87 0.22 -14.06 -18.99
CA THR A 87 -0.10 -13.17 -20.11
C THR A 87 0.74 -11.88 -20.13
N SER A 88 1.54 -11.62 -19.09
CA SER A 88 2.37 -10.42 -19.00
C SER A 88 3.41 -10.33 -20.12
N ALA A 89 4.07 -11.45 -20.44
CA ALA A 89 4.99 -11.54 -21.57
C ALA A 89 4.26 -11.28 -22.90
N TYR A 90 3.06 -11.85 -23.09
CA TYR A 90 2.25 -11.59 -24.27
C TYR A 90 1.89 -10.10 -24.41
N ILE A 91 1.46 -9.45 -23.32
CA ILE A 91 1.18 -8.02 -23.28
C ILE A 91 2.40 -7.19 -23.68
N ALA A 92 3.57 -7.52 -23.12
CA ALA A 92 4.81 -6.81 -23.43
C ALA A 92 5.24 -6.98 -24.90
N LEU A 93 5.09 -8.18 -25.47
CA LEU A 93 5.51 -8.51 -26.83
C LEU A 93 4.52 -8.02 -27.90
N SER A 94 3.21 -8.08 -27.61
CA SER A 94 2.16 -7.66 -28.54
C SER A 94 1.82 -6.17 -28.47
N GLY A 95 2.18 -5.50 -27.37
CA GLY A 95 1.73 -4.13 -27.08
C GLY A 95 0.27 -4.03 -26.64
N ALA A 96 -0.42 -5.16 -26.39
CA ALA A 96 -1.78 -5.16 -25.86
C ALA A 96 -1.89 -4.32 -24.58
N ASN A 97 -3.01 -3.63 -24.37
CA ASN A 97 -3.23 -2.75 -23.21
C ASN A 97 -2.15 -1.65 -23.04
N GLY A 98 -1.40 -1.31 -24.09
CA GLY A 98 -0.31 -0.33 -24.00
C GLY A 98 1.05 -0.93 -23.62
N GLY A 99 1.16 -2.27 -23.56
CA GLY A 99 2.42 -2.99 -23.45
C GLY A 99 3.12 -2.85 -22.09
N ILE A 100 4.44 -2.68 -22.12
CA ILE A 100 5.29 -2.55 -20.94
C ILE A 100 4.82 -1.45 -19.98
N PRO A 101 4.49 -0.21 -20.43
CA PRO A 101 3.99 0.85 -19.55
C PRO A 101 2.84 0.42 -18.63
N TYR A 102 1.90 -0.36 -19.16
CA TYR A 102 0.77 -0.88 -18.39
C TYR A 102 1.22 -1.84 -17.30
N LEU A 103 2.13 -2.78 -17.62
CA LEU A 103 2.70 -3.70 -16.64
C LEU A 103 3.45 -2.95 -15.53
N LEU A 104 4.24 -1.91 -15.88
CA LEU A 104 4.96 -1.12 -14.89
C LEU A 104 4.02 -0.35 -13.97
N ASN A 105 2.88 0.13 -14.49
CA ASN A 105 1.85 0.78 -13.68
C ASN A 105 1.24 -0.21 -12.68
N LEU A 106 0.88 -1.42 -13.12
CA LEU A 106 0.36 -2.46 -12.21
C LEU A 106 1.35 -2.80 -11.09
N ILE A 107 2.64 -2.92 -11.44
CA ILE A 107 3.71 -3.15 -10.46
C ILE A 107 3.82 -1.98 -9.49
N ALA A 108 3.82 -0.74 -9.98
CA ALA A 108 3.90 0.46 -9.14
C ALA A 108 2.74 0.54 -8.13
N GLU A 109 1.52 0.28 -8.59
CA GLU A 109 0.34 0.27 -7.71
C GLU A 109 0.41 -0.85 -6.67
N ALA A 110 0.94 -2.02 -7.03
CA ALA A 110 1.13 -3.12 -6.09
C ALA A 110 2.15 -2.78 -4.99
N ILE A 111 3.28 -2.17 -5.35
CA ILE A 111 4.31 -1.72 -4.40
C ILE A 111 3.73 -0.64 -3.48
N LYS A 112 2.98 0.31 -4.04
CA LYS A 112 2.29 1.36 -3.28
C LYS A 112 1.34 0.78 -2.22
N GLU A 113 0.52 -0.20 -2.61
CA GLU A 113 -0.41 -0.85 -1.68
C GLU A 113 0.32 -1.60 -0.57
N GLU A 114 1.39 -2.33 -0.90
CA GLU A 114 2.24 -3.03 0.08
C GLU A 114 2.88 -2.03 1.06
N MET A 115 3.43 -0.93 0.55
CA MET A 115 4.06 0.09 1.38
C MET A 115 3.05 0.80 2.29
N LYS A 116 1.81 1.04 1.81
CA LYS A 116 0.72 1.58 2.63
C LYS A 116 0.41 0.65 3.82
N ARG A 117 0.30 -0.66 3.57
CA ARG A 117 0.06 -1.67 4.63
C ARG A 117 1.24 -1.75 5.59
N ALA A 118 2.47 -1.80 5.08
CA ALA A 118 3.67 -1.86 5.91
C ALA A 118 3.83 -0.62 6.81
N TYR A 119 3.53 0.57 6.29
CA TYR A 119 3.56 1.80 7.09
C TYR A 119 2.48 1.80 8.19
N PHE A 120 1.26 1.34 7.88
CA PHE A 120 0.22 1.17 8.88
C PHE A 120 0.65 0.21 10.00
N ASP A 121 1.17 -0.97 9.65
CA ASP A 121 1.66 -1.93 10.63
C ASP A 121 2.79 -1.37 11.49
N TYR A 122 3.72 -0.63 10.87
CA TYR A 122 4.79 0.06 11.57
C TYR A 122 4.23 1.04 12.62
N VAL A 123 3.27 1.90 12.24
CA VAL A 123 2.66 2.86 13.16
C VAL A 123 1.97 2.13 14.30
N ILE A 124 1.09 1.17 14.00
CA ILE A 124 0.34 0.46 15.05
C ILE A 124 1.28 -0.25 16.03
N THR A 125 2.28 -0.97 15.53
CA THR A 125 3.22 -1.73 16.38
C THR A 125 4.19 -0.84 17.15
N THR A 126 4.41 0.41 16.70
CA THR A 126 5.23 1.39 17.41
C THR A 126 4.50 1.96 18.64
N PHE A 127 3.19 2.20 18.54
CA PHE A 127 2.43 2.89 19.59
C PHE A 127 1.63 1.96 20.50
N ILE A 128 1.37 0.73 20.09
CA ILE A 128 0.55 -0.25 20.82
C ILE A 128 1.32 -1.52 21.03
N ASN A 129 1.38 -1.99 22.28
CA ASN A 129 1.82 -3.34 22.56
C ASN A 129 0.69 -4.32 22.21
N PRO A 130 0.78 -5.13 21.14
CA PRO A 130 -0.29 -6.04 20.74
C PRO A 130 -0.57 -7.14 21.76
N LEU A 131 0.36 -7.38 22.70
CA LEU A 131 0.18 -8.35 23.78
C LEU A 131 -0.57 -7.77 24.99
N SER A 132 -0.79 -6.46 25.03
CA SER A 132 -1.55 -5.80 26.09
C SER A 132 -3.00 -5.61 25.65
N PHE A 133 -3.86 -6.57 26.00
CA PHE A 133 -5.29 -6.50 25.69
C PHE A 133 -5.92 -5.19 26.20
N GLN A 134 -5.53 -4.73 27.39
CA GLN A 134 -6.03 -3.47 27.95
C GLN A 134 -5.68 -2.26 27.09
N GLU A 135 -4.45 -2.16 26.58
CA GLU A 135 -4.07 -1.04 25.70
C GLU A 135 -4.86 -1.05 24.39
N VAL A 136 -5.12 -2.23 23.83
CA VAL A 136 -5.92 -2.37 22.61
C VAL A 136 -7.37 -1.96 22.87
N VAL A 137 -7.96 -2.38 23.99
CA VAL A 137 -9.33 -1.98 24.37
C VAL A 137 -9.43 -0.48 24.58
N GLU A 138 -8.45 0.14 25.24
CA GLU A 138 -8.40 1.60 25.43
C GLU A 138 -8.32 2.34 24.09
N LEU A 139 -7.48 1.88 23.16
CA LEU A 139 -7.42 2.41 21.80
C LEU A 139 -8.78 2.32 21.09
N MET A 140 -9.43 1.16 21.14
CA MET A 140 -10.72 0.96 20.48
C MET A 140 -11.84 1.78 21.11
N ARG A 141 -11.77 2.04 22.43
CA ARG A 141 -12.68 2.93 23.14
C ARG A 141 -12.53 4.38 22.67
N GLU A 142 -11.29 4.86 22.56
CA GLU A 142 -11.01 6.21 22.03
C GLU A 142 -11.43 6.33 20.56
N PHE A 143 -11.11 5.33 19.73
CA PHE A 143 -11.54 5.24 18.34
C PHE A 143 -13.06 5.32 18.21
N LYS A 144 -13.80 4.45 18.93
CA LYS A 144 -15.27 4.44 18.94
C LYS A 144 -15.83 5.80 19.34
N SER A 145 -15.24 6.43 20.35
CA SER A 145 -15.67 7.76 20.84
C SER A 145 -15.48 8.86 19.80
N SER A 146 -14.42 8.78 18.98
CA SER A 146 -14.19 9.73 17.88
C SER A 146 -15.19 9.60 16.72
N LEU A 147 -15.81 8.43 16.56
CA LEU A 147 -16.75 8.12 15.48
C LEU A 147 -18.21 8.37 15.83
N VAL A 148 -18.53 8.76 17.07
CA VAL A 148 -19.93 8.84 17.57
C VAL A 148 -20.83 9.69 16.66
N ASN A 149 -20.33 10.80 16.12
CA ASN A 149 -21.12 11.69 15.28
C ASN A 149 -21.29 11.22 13.83
N TYR A 150 -20.52 10.22 13.41
CA TYR A 150 -20.42 9.78 12.01
C TYR A 150 -20.76 8.29 11.82
N SER A 151 -21.09 7.58 12.91
CA SER A 151 -21.36 6.15 12.89
C SER A 151 -22.87 5.85 12.94
N PRO A 152 -23.34 4.74 12.34
CA PRO A 152 -24.72 4.29 12.50
C PRO A 152 -25.07 4.06 13.97
N LYS A 153 -26.32 4.29 14.36
CA LYS A 153 -26.79 4.07 15.75
C LYS A 153 -26.47 2.68 16.30
N SER A 154 -26.38 1.66 15.44
CA SER A 154 -26.01 0.30 15.83
C SER A 154 -24.59 0.19 16.37
N PHE A 155 -23.67 1.08 15.94
CA PHE A 155 -22.27 1.09 16.37
C PHE A 155 -22.12 1.45 17.85
N ALA A 156 -23.08 2.20 18.42
CA ALA A 156 -23.10 2.53 19.84
C ALA A 156 -23.16 1.27 20.73
N TYR A 157 -23.75 0.18 20.25
CA TYR A 157 -23.91 -1.07 21.00
C TYR A 157 -22.75 -2.06 20.86
N ILE A 158 -21.72 -1.74 20.05
CA ILE A 158 -20.55 -2.61 19.90
C ILE A 158 -19.55 -2.28 21.00
N GLU A 159 -19.31 -3.22 21.92
CA GLU A 159 -18.34 -3.01 23.00
C GLU A 159 -16.90 -2.94 22.46
N PRO A 160 -16.04 -2.03 22.96
CA PRO A 160 -14.64 -1.92 22.53
C PRO A 160 -13.85 -3.23 22.64
N GLU A 161 -14.17 -4.07 23.63
CA GLU A 161 -13.59 -5.39 23.85
C GLU A 161 -13.86 -6.35 22.67
N ALA A 162 -15.04 -6.26 22.05
CA ALA A 162 -15.37 -7.06 20.86
C ALA A 162 -14.57 -6.59 19.64
N MET A 163 -14.21 -5.31 19.57
CA MET A 163 -13.40 -4.75 18.49
C MET A 163 -11.90 -5.05 18.65
N ALA A 164 -11.45 -5.35 19.86
CA ALA A 164 -10.03 -5.54 20.18
C ALA A 164 -9.42 -6.77 19.48
N ALA A 165 -10.21 -7.79 19.17
CA ALA A 165 -9.72 -8.99 18.48
C ALA A 165 -9.19 -8.68 17.06
N ASP A 166 -9.87 -7.79 16.34
CA ASP A 166 -9.56 -7.45 14.94
C ASP A 166 -9.19 -5.96 14.77
N TYR A 167 -8.67 -5.34 15.84
CA TYR A 167 -8.48 -3.89 15.92
C TYR A 167 -7.68 -3.31 14.74
N LYS A 168 -6.67 -4.03 14.25
CA LYS A 168 -5.87 -3.64 13.09
C LYS A 168 -6.72 -3.52 11.83
N GLU A 169 -7.54 -4.52 11.55
CA GLU A 169 -8.42 -4.52 10.37
C GLU A 169 -9.49 -3.43 10.50
N VAL A 170 -10.06 -3.24 11.68
CA VAL A 170 -11.06 -2.18 11.89
C VAL A 170 -10.47 -0.80 11.60
N ILE A 171 -9.29 -0.50 12.16
CA ILE A 171 -8.62 0.80 11.93
C ILE A 171 -8.16 0.92 10.48
N TRP A 172 -7.60 -0.15 9.90
CA TRP A 172 -7.17 -0.17 8.50
C TRP A 172 -8.32 0.19 7.55
N ASN A 173 -9.47 -0.47 7.69
CA ASN A 173 -10.63 -0.24 6.84
C ASN A 173 -11.15 1.21 6.97
N TYR A 174 -11.11 1.78 8.18
CA TYR A 174 -11.46 3.18 8.39
C TYR A 174 -10.50 4.12 7.66
N ILE A 175 -9.18 3.95 7.84
CA ILE A 175 -8.16 4.76 7.18
C ILE A 175 -8.22 4.63 5.65
N GLU A 176 -8.47 3.42 5.15
CA GLU A 176 -8.61 3.16 3.72
C GLU A 176 -9.81 3.92 3.13
N GLN A 177 -10.97 3.88 3.79
CA GLN A 177 -12.14 4.65 3.37
C GLN A 177 -11.87 6.16 3.39
N LEU A 178 -11.19 6.68 4.42
CA LEU A 178 -10.81 8.09 4.47
C LEU A 178 -9.87 8.50 3.33
N THR A 179 -8.94 7.62 2.96
CA THR A 179 -8.00 7.86 1.87
C THR A 179 -8.71 7.88 0.52
N GLN A 180 -9.72 7.02 0.33
CA GLN A 180 -10.55 7.00 -0.87
C GLN A 180 -11.44 8.25 -0.99
N TYR A 181 -12.03 8.69 0.13
CA TYR A 181 -12.91 9.87 0.19
C TYR A 181 -12.17 11.07 0.77
N LYS A 182 -11.19 11.59 0.02
CA LYS A 182 -10.29 12.72 0.38
C LYS A 182 -11.00 13.98 0.93
N ASN A 183 -12.31 14.11 0.70
CA ASN A 183 -13.14 15.23 1.15
C ASN A 183 -13.70 15.06 2.58
N LEU A 184 -13.60 13.87 3.19
CA LEU A 184 -14.15 13.60 4.52
C LEU A 184 -13.23 14.06 5.67
N TRP A 185 -11.94 14.31 5.40
CA TRP A 185 -10.96 14.73 6.42
C TRP A 185 -11.01 16.23 6.77
N LYS A 186 -12.00 16.97 6.25
CA LYS A 186 -12.21 18.40 6.56
C LYS A 186 -13.03 18.65 7.83
N TYR A 187 -13.30 17.60 8.62
CA TYR A 187 -14.09 17.66 9.84
C TYR A 187 -13.46 16.80 10.93
#